data_AF-A0AAW0A6F7-F1
#
_entry.id   AF-A0AAW0A6F7-F1
#
_cell.length_a   1.000
_cell.length_b   1.000
_cell.length_c   1.000
_cell.angle_alpha   90.00
_cell.angle_beta   90.00
_cell.angle_gamma   90.00
#
_symmetry.space_group_name_H-M   'P 1'
#
loop_
_entity.id
_entity.type
_entity.pdbx_description
1 polymer ?
#
loop_
_entity_poly.entity_id
_entity_poly.type
_entity_poly.pdbx_seq_one_letter_code
_entity_poly.pdbx_strand_id
1 'polypeptide(L)'
;MSWIWTQGGGPDADDEELVDAVRVEWSRAKARRDRWVEEVDLLREEMRRVLRFLAWRGMWWEERRTVTRAMSADVRVGLQAYAARQASLTRRLALRFRQNWNNSAAAAVRLALEEDERMAANMEDGIAPSGTAE
;
A
#
# COMPACT_ATOMS: atom_id res chain seq x y z
N MET A 1 -4.47 -9.16 -27.87
CA MET A 1 -4.31 -10.64 -27.93
C MET A 1 -3.23 -11.04 -26.94
N SER A 2 -3.55 -11.90 -25.97
CA SER A 2 -2.59 -12.40 -24.97
C SER A 2 -1.56 -13.32 -25.62
N TRP A 3 -0.31 -13.30 -25.13
CA TRP A 3 0.82 -14.07 -25.65
C TRP A 3 0.56 -15.59 -25.72
N ILE A 4 -0.32 -16.08 -24.84
CA ILE A 4 -0.75 -17.49 -24.78
C ILE A 4 -1.47 -17.95 -26.05
N TRP A 5 -2.05 -17.01 -26.82
CA TRP A 5 -2.69 -17.28 -28.11
C TRP A 5 -1.75 -17.06 -29.31
N THR A 6 -0.46 -16.79 -29.06
CA THR A 6 0.53 -16.46 -30.10
C THR A 6 1.85 -17.26 -30.03
N GLN A 7 2.09 -18.02 -28.96
CA GLN A 7 3.27 -18.87 -28.80
C GLN A 7 2.87 -20.23 -28.22
N GLY A 8 2.44 -21.14 -29.10
CA GLY A 8 2.13 -22.53 -28.75
C GLY A 8 1.57 -23.35 -29.92
N GLY A 9 1.83 -22.93 -31.17
CA GLY A 9 1.10 -23.43 -32.34
C GLY A 9 -0.17 -22.62 -32.58
N GLY A 10 -0.60 -22.47 -33.83
CA GLY A 10 -1.89 -21.86 -34.13
C GLY A 10 -3.05 -22.79 -33.72
N PRO A 11 -4.13 -22.93 -34.50
CA PRO A 11 -5.19 -23.91 -34.25
C PRO A 11 -4.74 -25.39 -34.14
N ASP A 12 -3.44 -25.68 -34.26
CA ASP A 12 -2.81 -27.02 -34.23
C ASP A 12 -1.99 -27.29 -32.93
N ALA A 13 -2.12 -26.44 -31.90
CA ALA A 13 -1.50 -26.66 -30.59
C ALA A 13 -2.07 -27.92 -29.90
N ASP A 14 -1.22 -28.77 -29.30
CA ASP A 14 -1.70 -29.90 -28.49
C ASP A 14 -2.34 -29.39 -27.19
N ASP A 15 -3.48 -29.97 -26.80
CA ASP A 15 -4.26 -29.56 -25.62
C ASP A 15 -3.42 -29.63 -24.34
N GLU A 16 -2.44 -30.54 -24.28
CA GLU A 16 -1.53 -30.69 -23.15
C GLU A 16 -0.55 -29.50 -23.01
N GLU A 17 -0.03 -28.97 -24.13
CA GLU A 17 0.86 -27.80 -24.14
C GLU A 17 0.12 -26.52 -23.73
N LEU A 18 -1.13 -26.37 -24.18
CA LEU A 18 -1.98 -25.25 -23.77
C LEU A 18 -2.31 -25.32 -22.27
N VAL A 19 -2.64 -26.50 -21.75
CA VAL A 19 -2.90 -26.70 -20.31
C VAL A 19 -1.66 -26.39 -19.49
N ASP A 20 -0.46 -26.79 -19.91
CA ASP A 20 0.77 -26.49 -19.19
C ASP A 20 1.10 -24.98 -19.21
N ALA A 21 0.95 -24.32 -20.36
CA ALA A 21 1.12 -22.87 -20.48
C ALA A 21 0.15 -22.10 -19.55
N VAL A 22 -1.12 -22.52 -19.48
CA VAL A 22 -2.12 -21.94 -18.56
C VAL A 22 -1.73 -22.17 -17.11
N ARG A 23 -1.23 -23.36 -16.74
CA ARG A 23 -0.76 -23.65 -15.38
C ARG A 23 0.43 -22.77 -14.98
N VAL A 24 1.37 -22.55 -15.89
CA VAL A 24 2.52 -21.66 -15.67
C VAL A 24 2.05 -20.22 -15.44
N GLU A 25 1.18 -19.71 -16.30
CA GLU A 25 0.65 -18.35 -16.16
C GLU A 25 -0.19 -18.17 -14.89
N TRP A 26 -1.02 -19.15 -14.56
CA TRP A 26 -1.76 -19.14 -13.29
C TRP A 26 -0.83 -19.15 -12.08
N SER A 27 0.22 -19.98 -12.11
CA SER A 27 1.21 -20.05 -11.01
C SER A 27 1.97 -18.74 -10.86
N ARG A 28 2.34 -18.08 -11.97
CA ARG A 28 2.96 -16.75 -11.97
C ARG A 28 2.02 -15.68 -11.43
N ALA A 29 0.76 -15.68 -11.86
CA ALA A 29 -0.26 -14.74 -11.39
C ALA A 29 -0.52 -14.92 -9.89
N LYS A 30 -0.65 -16.17 -9.43
CA LYS A 30 -0.80 -16.51 -8.02
C LYS A 30 0.40 -16.03 -7.19
N ALA A 31 1.62 -16.33 -7.61
CA ALA A 31 2.82 -15.90 -6.90
C ALA A 31 2.92 -14.36 -6.79
N ARG A 32 2.52 -13.63 -7.85
CA ARG A 32 2.45 -12.17 -7.83
C ARG A 32 1.39 -11.67 -6.85
N ARG A 33 0.21 -12.28 -6.85
CA ARG A 33 -0.87 -11.97 -5.90
C ARG A 33 -0.43 -12.20 -4.47
N ASP A 34 0.22 -13.32 -4.18
CA ASP A 34 0.68 -13.66 -2.83
C ASP A 34 1.75 -12.70 -2.34
N ARG A 35 2.71 -12.34 -3.20
CA ARG A 35 3.70 -11.29 -2.90
C ARG A 35 3.05 -9.94 -2.63
N TRP A 36 2.09 -9.54 -3.45
CA TRP A 36 1.39 -8.27 -3.27
C TRP A 36 0.67 -8.20 -1.92
N VAL A 37 0.05 -9.30 -1.49
CA VAL A 37 -0.59 -9.38 -0.16
C VAL A 37 0.44 -9.17 0.95
N GLU A 38 1.60 -9.84 0.86
CA GLU A 38 2.70 -9.66 1.80
C GLU A 38 3.20 -8.21 1.83
N GLU A 39 3.43 -7.59 0.66
CA GLU A 39 3.87 -6.20 0.56
C GLU A 39 2.88 -5.22 1.20
N VAL A 40 1.57 -5.42 1.01
CA VAL A 40 0.53 -4.61 1.65
C VAL A 40 0.58 -4.74 3.17
N ASP A 41 0.78 -5.95 3.69
CA ASP A 41 0.88 -6.18 5.13
C ASP A 41 2.17 -5.59 5.73
N LEU A 42 3.29 -5.69 5.01
CA LEU A 42 4.54 -5.03 5.37
C LEU A 42 4.40 -3.50 5.40
N LEU A 43 3.76 -2.90 4.40
CA LEU A 43 3.53 -1.45 4.36
C LEU A 43 2.65 -0.97 5.53
N ARG A 44 1.61 -1.74 5.89
CA ARG A 44 0.77 -1.45 7.06
C ARG A 44 1.59 -1.46 8.34
N GLU A 45 2.45 -2.46 8.51
CA GLU A 45 3.31 -2.56 9.68
C GLU A 45 4.37 -1.46 9.72
N GLU A 46 4.96 -1.10 8.59
CA GLU A 46 5.93 -0.01 8.52
C GLU A 46 5.29 1.32 8.93
N MET A 47 4.05 1.59 8.49
CA MET A 47 3.34 2.78 8.95
C MET A 47 3.09 2.79 10.46
N ARG A 48 2.75 1.64 11.06
CA ARG A 48 2.62 1.52 12.53
C ARG A 48 3.95 1.84 13.22
N ARG A 49 5.06 1.32 12.71
CA ARG A 49 6.41 1.57 13.25
C ARG A 49 6.81 3.04 13.14
N VAL A 50 6.57 3.67 11.99
CA VAL A 50 6.83 5.10 11.77
C VAL A 50 6.05 5.95 12.78
N LEU A 51 4.76 5.69 12.98
CA LEU A 51 3.95 6.43 13.95
C LEU A 51 4.44 6.23 15.39
N ARG A 52 4.80 4.99 15.76
CA ARG A 52 5.35 4.67 17.08
C ARG A 52 6.70 5.38 17.32
N PHE A 53 7.57 5.37 16.31
CA PHE A 53 8.85 6.07 16.36
C PHE A 53 8.66 7.58 16.54
N LEU A 54 7.74 8.20 15.79
CA LEU A 54 7.48 9.64 15.91
C LEU A 54 6.88 9.99 17.29
N ALA A 55 6.00 9.15 17.83
CA ALA A 55 5.48 9.34 19.19
C ALA A 55 6.59 9.29 20.23
N TRP A 56 7.43 8.24 20.19
CA TRP A 56 8.60 8.11 21.05
C TRP A 56 9.55 9.30 20.92
N ARG A 57 9.89 9.71 19.69
CA ARG A 57 10.80 10.83 19.43
C ARG A 57 10.23 12.16 19.94
N GLY A 58 8.91 12.34 19.88
CA GLY A 58 8.23 13.48 20.48
C GLY A 58 8.39 13.53 22.00
N MET A 59 8.27 12.39 22.68
CA MET A 59 8.52 12.28 24.13
C MET A 59 9.98 12.53 24.48
N TRP A 60 10.90 11.96 23.70
CA TRP A 60 12.34 12.14 23.87
C TRP A 60 12.79 13.60 23.76
N TRP A 61 12.11 14.40 22.93
CA TRP A 61 12.32 15.85 22.87
C TRP A 61 11.71 16.59 24.07
N GLU A 62 10.56 16.13 24.57
CA GLU A 62 9.93 16.69 25.76
C GLU A 62 10.83 16.53 27.01
N GLU A 63 11.38 15.33 27.20
CA GLU A 63 12.34 15.04 28.28
C GLU A 63 13.58 15.95 28.22
N ARG A 64 13.99 16.38 27.03
CA ARG A 64 15.14 17.29 26.87
C ARG A 64 14.85 18.71 27.33
N ARG A 65 13.59 19.11 27.43
CA ARG A 65 13.22 20.42 27.99
C ARG A 65 13.53 20.47 29.50
N THR A 66 13.46 19.35 30.19
CA THR A 66 13.64 19.28 31.65
C THR A 66 15.10 19.02 32.06
N VAL A 67 16.00 18.78 31.10
CA VAL A 67 17.42 18.56 31.38
C VAL A 67 18.06 19.85 31.87
N THR A 68 18.35 19.90 33.16
CA THR A 68 19.13 20.97 33.77
C THR A 68 20.61 20.60 33.66
N ARG A 69 21.33 21.27 32.76
CA ARG A 69 22.79 21.15 32.63
C ARG A 69 23.44 22.42 33.18
N ALA A 70 24.69 22.31 33.63
CA ALA A 70 25.51 23.48 33.95
C ALA A 70 25.81 24.26 32.65
N MET A 71 24.94 25.24 32.35
CA MET A 71 25.02 26.14 31.20
C MET A 71 24.39 27.49 31.57
N SER A 72 24.77 28.53 30.83
CA SER A 72 24.21 29.88 31.01
C SER A 72 22.69 29.88 30.79
N ALA A 73 22.00 30.84 31.42
CA ALA A 73 20.55 30.93 31.38
C ALA A 73 20.03 31.03 29.93
N ASP A 74 20.67 31.88 29.11
CA ASP A 74 20.26 32.10 27.72
C ASP A 74 20.34 30.84 26.87
N VAL A 75 21.43 30.06 27.02
CA VAL A 75 21.61 28.79 26.31
C VAL A 75 20.55 27.77 26.73
N ARG A 76 20.21 27.74 28.02
CA ARG A 76 19.17 26.85 28.55
C ARG A 76 17.79 27.16 27.98
N VAL A 77 17.42 28.44 27.94
CA VAL A 77 16.15 28.90 27.37
C VAL A 77 16.07 28.55 25.88
N GLY A 78 17.16 28.79 25.13
CA GLY A 78 17.24 28.42 23.72
C GLY A 78 17.09 26.92 23.48
N LEU A 79 17.75 26.09 24.29
CA LEU A 79 17.64 24.62 24.21
C LEU A 79 16.21 24.15 24.49
N GLN A 80 15.57 24.70 25.53
CA GLN A 80 14.20 24.37 25.90
C GLN A 80 13.20 24.76 24.81
N ALA A 81 13.36 25.96 24.24
CA ALA A 81 12.53 26.43 23.13
C ALA A 81 12.71 25.55 21.88
N TYR A 82 13.96 25.17 21.56
CA TYR A 82 14.25 24.29 20.43
C TYR A 82 13.65 22.89 20.63
N ALA A 83 13.85 22.29 21.81
CA ALA A 83 13.30 20.98 22.15
C ALA A 83 11.76 20.99 22.09
N ALA A 84 11.10 22.04 22.61
CA ALA A 84 9.65 22.22 22.49
C ALA A 84 9.19 22.31 21.02
N ARG A 85 9.90 23.07 20.19
CA ARG A 85 9.61 23.17 18.75
C ARG A 85 9.75 21.81 18.06
N GLN A 86 10.80 21.06 18.38
CA GLN A 86 11.03 19.73 17.80
C GLN A 86 9.95 18.73 18.21
N ALA A 87 9.57 18.69 19.50
CA ALA A 87 8.46 17.85 19.97
C ALA A 87 7.15 18.17 19.21
N SER A 88 6.83 19.46 19.06
CA SER A 88 5.66 19.91 18.28
C SER A 88 5.74 19.51 16.80
N LEU A 89 6.89 19.67 16.15
CA LEU A 89 7.10 19.25 14.76
C LEU A 89 6.90 17.74 14.60
N THR A 90 7.52 16.92 15.46
CA THR A 90 7.40 15.47 15.38
C THR A 90 5.96 15.00 15.59
N ARG A 91 5.23 15.57 16.56
CA ARG A 91 3.80 15.27 16.78
C ARG A 91 2.95 15.65 15.57
N ARG A 92 3.18 16.82 14.96
CA ARG A 92 2.48 17.24 13.74
C ARG A 92 2.77 16.33 12.56
N LEU A 93 4.03 15.88 12.40
CA LEU A 93 4.41 14.96 11.34
C LEU A 93 3.69 13.62 11.48
N ALA A 94 3.61 13.07 12.70
CA ALA A 94 2.86 11.83 12.97
C ALA A 94 1.38 11.97 12.61
N LEU A 95 0.75 13.08 12.98
CA LEU A 95 -0.65 13.36 12.63
C LEU A 95 -0.85 13.43 11.11
N ARG A 96 0.04 14.13 10.40
CA ARG A 96 -0.03 14.24 8.94
C ARG A 96 0.17 12.89 8.24
N PHE A 97 1.13 12.09 8.68
CA PHE A 97 1.34 10.75 8.13
C PHE A 97 0.13 9.85 8.37
N ARG A 98 -0.45 9.86 9.58
CA ARG A 98 -1.67 9.11 9.88
C ARG A 98 -2.85 9.53 9.00
N GLN A 99 -3.05 10.84 8.83
CA GLN A 99 -4.12 11.37 7.98
C GLN A 99 -3.95 10.97 6.51
N ASN A 100 -2.75 11.19 5.97
CA ASN A 100 -2.44 10.84 4.59
C ASN A 100 -2.58 9.34 4.36
N TRP A 101 -2.08 8.51 5.27
CA TRP A 101 -2.22 7.06 5.19
C TRP A 101 -3.67 6.60 5.16
N ASN A 102 -4.51 7.11 6.06
CA ASN A 102 -5.93 6.76 6.11
C ASN A 102 -6.67 7.20 4.84
N ASN A 103 -6.36 8.39 4.31
CA ASN A 103 -6.97 8.90 3.08
C ASN A 103 -6.57 8.06 1.87
N SER A 104 -5.29 7.71 1.73
CA SER A 104 -4.79 6.87 0.64
C SER A 104 -5.35 5.45 0.73
N ALA A 105 -5.41 4.86 1.92
CA ALA A 105 -6.01 3.54 2.12
C ALA A 105 -7.50 3.53 1.73
N ALA A 106 -8.25 4.56 2.14
CA ALA A 106 -9.66 4.69 1.75
C ALA A 106 -9.83 4.89 0.24
N ALA A 107 -8.94 5.65 -0.40
CA ALA A 107 -8.95 5.83 -1.85
C ALA A 107 -8.66 4.52 -2.60
N ALA A 108 -7.67 3.74 -2.15
CA ALA A 108 -7.35 2.46 -2.74
C ALA A 108 -8.53 1.47 -2.64
N VAL A 109 -9.24 1.43 -1.51
CA VAL A 109 -10.44 0.58 -1.36
C VAL A 109 -11.55 1.01 -2.30
N ARG A 110 -11.81 2.32 -2.44
CA ARG A 110 -12.84 2.81 -3.38
C ARG A 110 -12.52 2.41 -4.82
N LEU A 111 -11.28 2.64 -5.26
CA LEU A 111 -10.86 2.28 -6.61
C LEU A 111 -11.00 0.77 -6.87
N ALA A 112 -10.64 -0.08 -5.88
CA ALA A 112 -10.79 -1.52 -6.01
C ALA A 112 -12.27 -1.94 -6.15
N LEU A 113 -13.18 -1.33 -5.38
CA LEU A 113 -14.61 -1.61 -5.49
C LEU A 113 -15.19 -1.15 -6.83
N GLU A 114 -14.80 0.04 -7.31
CA GLU A 114 -15.22 0.56 -8.62
C GLU A 114 -14.72 -0.34 -9.77
N GLU A 115 -13.52 -0.89 -9.67
CA GLU A 115 -12.99 -1.84 -10.65
C GLU A 115 -13.72 -3.19 -10.60
N ASP A 116 -14.03 -3.71 -9.41
CA ASP A 116 -14.80 -4.94 -9.23
C ASP A 116 -16.21 -4.80 -9.81
N GLU A 117 -16.90 -3.68 -9.55
CA GLU A 117 -18.21 -3.36 -10.12
C GLU A 117 -18.15 -3.28 -11.65
N ARG A 118 -17.12 -2.63 -12.21
CA ARG A 118 -16.90 -2.55 -13.66
C ARG A 118 -16.63 -3.92 -14.27
N MET A 119 -15.85 -4.77 -13.60
CA MET A 119 -15.56 -6.14 -14.03
C MET A 119 -16.81 -7.00 -14.02
N ALA A 120 -17.64 -6.89 -12.98
CA ALA A 120 -18.92 -7.61 -12.88
C ALA A 120 -19.89 -7.19 -14.00
N ALA A 121 -20.05 -5.89 -14.25
CA ALA A 121 -20.90 -5.38 -15.33
C ALA A 121 -20.45 -5.88 -16.71
N ASN A 122 -19.15 -5.84 -17.01
CA ASN A 122 -18.61 -6.36 -18.27
C ASN A 122 -18.80 -7.88 -18.42
N MET A 123 -18.83 -8.63 -17.31
CA MET A 123 -19.05 -10.07 -17.32
C MET A 123 -20.53 -10.42 -17.56
N GLU A 124 -21.46 -9.63 -17.00
CA GLU A 124 -22.90 -9.77 -17.26
C GLU A 124 -23.25 -9.42 -18.71
N ASP A 125 -22.68 -8.36 -19.27
CA ASP A 125 -22.89 -7.96 -20.67
C ASP A 125 -22.30 -8.96 -21.68
N GLY A 126 -21.20 -9.64 -21.32
CA GLY A 126 -20.57 -10.67 -22.14
C GLY A 126 -21.26 -12.05 -22.12
N ILE A 127 -22.22 -12.27 -21.21
CA ILE A 127 -22.99 -13.52 -21.06
C ILE A 127 -24.41 -13.40 -21.64
N ALA A 128 -24.79 -12.25 -22.21
CA ALA A 128 -26.02 -12.17 -22.98
C ALA A 128 -26.01 -13.25 -24.07
N PRO A 129 -26.93 -14.23 -24.06
CA PRO A 129 -26.92 -15.27 -25.06
C PRO A 129 -27.10 -14.58 -26.40
N SER A 130 -26.22 -14.90 -27.36
CA SER A 130 -26.42 -14.60 -28.77
C SER A 130 -27.67 -15.36 -29.24
N GLY A 131 -28.83 -14.86 -28.85
CA GLY A 131 -30.13 -15.32 -29.27
C GLY A 131 -30.30 -15.02 -30.74
N THR A 132 -30.29 -16.11 -31.51
CA THR A 132 -31.13 -16.33 -32.70
C THR A 132 -31.10 -15.25 -33.77
N ALA A 133 -30.41 -15.56 -34.88
CA ALA A 133 -30.88 -15.17 -36.20
C ALA A 133 -30.45 -16.27 -37.19
N GLU A 134 -31.49 -16.99 -37.66
CA GLU A 134 -31.66 -17.73 -38.93
C GLU A 134 -30.59 -18.69 -39.46
#